data_AF-A0A6N4SX84-F1
#
_entry.id   AF-A0A6N4SX84-F1
#
_cell.length_a   1.000
_cell.length_b   1.000
_cell.length_c   1.000
_cell.angle_alpha   90.00
_cell.angle_beta   90.00
_cell.angle_gamma   90.00
#
_symmetry.space_group_name_H-M   'P 1'
#
loop_
_entity.id
_entity.type
_entity.pdbx_description
1 polymer ?
#
loop_
_entity_poly.entity_id
_entity_poly.type
_entity_poly.pdbx_seq_one_letter_code
_entity_poly.pdbx_strand_id
1 'polypeptide(L)' 'MRNELSEITGIRDQDHERYKYHITLGYIHRYLSATEAEQLQKLTKDCMQKVAELRRNIQIPSVEFCRFNDMFAFEVLHRL' A
#
# COMPACT_ATOMS: atom_id res chain seq x y z
N MET A 1 -5.03 11.02 -13.01
CA MET A 1 -5.63 10.55 -11.74
C MET A 1 -5.06 11.16 -10.46
N ARG A 2 -3.83 10.87 -9.97
CA ARG A 2 -3.34 11.47 -8.71
C ARG A 2 -3.30 13.00 -8.73
N ASN A 3 -2.93 13.60 -9.87
CA ASN A 3 -2.95 15.06 -10.07
C ASN A 3 -4.38 15.61 -9.98
N GLU A 4 -5.33 15.03 -10.72
CA GLU A 4 -6.75 15.41 -10.66
C GLU A 4 -7.32 15.29 -9.23
N LEU A 5 -7.04 14.19 -8.52
CA LEU A 5 -7.47 14.03 -7.12
C LEU A 5 -6.88 15.11 -6.21
N SER A 6 -5.62 15.48 -6.44
CA SER A 6 -4.95 16.55 -5.69
C SER A 6 -5.59 17.92 -5.94
N GLU A 7 -5.95 18.21 -7.19
CA GLU A 7 -6.65 19.45 -7.57
C GLU A 7 -8.04 19.55 -6.92
N ILE A 8 -8.79 18.44 -6.88
CA ILE A 8 -10.15 18.39 -6.31
C ILE A 8 -10.12 18.44 -4.77
N THR A 9 -9.23 17.68 -4.14
CA THR A 9 -9.21 17.53 -2.68
C THR A 9 -8.34 18.56 -1.97
N GLY A 10 -7.45 19.24 -2.70
CA GLY A 10 -6.40 20.09 -2.13
C GLY A 10 -5.28 19.32 -1.42
N ILE A 11 -5.31 17.97 -1.43
CA ILE A 11 -4.30 17.13 -0.76
C ILE A 11 -3.12 16.95 -1.70
N ARG A 12 -1.94 17.43 -1.30
CA ARG A 12 -0.68 17.22 -2.02
C ARG A 12 0.48 17.06 -1.04
N ASP A 13 1.03 15.86 -0.99
CA ASP A 13 2.20 15.55 -0.17
C ASP A 13 3.52 15.99 -0.85
N GLN A 14 4.58 16.20 -0.07
CA GLN A 14 5.91 16.56 -0.60
C GLN A 14 6.42 15.54 -1.62
N ASP A 15 6.12 14.25 -1.42
CA ASP A 15 6.56 13.16 -2.29
C ASP A 15 5.53 12.82 -3.38
N HIS A 16 4.60 13.72 -3.70
CA HIS A 16 3.50 13.43 -4.64
C HIS A 16 3.96 12.85 -6.00
N GLU A 17 5.04 13.41 -6.56
CA GLU A 17 5.63 12.98 -7.84
C GLU A 17 6.49 11.71 -7.71
N ARG A 18 6.87 11.34 -6.48
CA ARG A 18 7.77 10.21 -6.17
C ARG A 18 7.05 9.10 -5.41
N TYR A 19 5.72 9.14 -5.37
CA TYR A 19 4.91 8.23 -4.59
C TYR A 19 5.14 6.77 -5.02
N LYS A 20 5.44 5.92 -4.04
CA LYS A 20 5.61 4.49 -4.24
C LYS A 20 4.29 3.76 -3.94
N TYR A 21 3.68 3.21 -4.97
CA TYR A 21 2.52 2.34 -4.82
C TYR A 21 2.88 1.09 -4.01
N HIS A 22 2.02 0.73 -3.06
CA HIS A 22 2.21 -0.42 -2.19
C HIS A 22 0.85 -0.95 -1.71
N ILE A 23 0.83 -2.22 -1.28
CA ILE A 23 -0.27 -2.83 -0.52
C ILE A 23 0.28 -3.08 0.88
N THR A 24 -0.35 -2.50 1.90
CA THR A 24 0.07 -2.70 3.28
C THR A 24 -0.36 -4.09 3.75
N LEU A 25 0.61 -4.90 4.20
CA LEU A 25 0.37 -6.23 4.75
C LEU A 25 0.41 -6.25 6.29
N GLY A 26 1.02 -5.26 6.90
CA GLY A 26 1.13 -5.14 8.35
C GLY A 26 1.93 -3.91 8.76
N TYR A 27 1.84 -3.58 10.04
CA TYR A 27 2.54 -2.45 10.65
C TYR A 27 3.55 -2.94 11.69
N ILE A 28 4.76 -2.42 11.62
CA ILE A 28 5.81 -2.69 12.61
C ILE A 28 5.58 -1.77 13.81
N HIS A 29 5.06 -2.32 14.91
CA HIS A 29 4.67 -1.54 16.10
C HIS A 29 5.82 -1.21 17.06
N ARG A 30 6.99 -1.84 16.89
CA ARG A 30 8.19 -1.58 17.68
C ARG A 30 9.43 -1.66 16.81
N TYR A 31 10.51 -1.02 17.24
CA TYR A 31 11.80 -1.23 16.59
C TYR A 31 12.20 -2.72 16.62
N LEU A 32 12.74 -3.16 15.50
CA LEU A 32 13.31 -4.49 15.36
C LEU A 32 14.77 -4.43 15.78
N SER A 33 15.24 -5.47 16.48
CA SER A 33 16.68 -5.71 16.61
C SER A 33 17.29 -6.00 15.23
N ALA A 34 18.60 -5.88 15.10
CA ALA A 34 19.30 -6.19 13.84
C ALA A 34 18.97 -7.60 13.33
N THR A 35 18.96 -8.60 14.21
CA THR A 35 18.61 -9.99 13.87
C THR A 35 17.17 -10.13 13.39
N GLU A 36 16.21 -9.46 14.03
CA GLU A 36 14.81 -9.48 13.59
C GLU A 36 14.61 -8.80 12.24
N ALA A 37 15.32 -7.70 11.99
CA ALA A 37 15.29 -7.00 10.71
C ALA A 37 15.84 -7.88 9.57
N GLU A 38 16.95 -8.58 9.80
CA GLU A 38 17.51 -9.54 8.84
C GLU A 38 16.56 -10.70 8.55
N GLN A 39 15.93 -11.25 9.59
CA GLN A 39 14.93 -12.32 9.44
C GLN A 39 13.71 -11.85 8.65
N LEU A 40 13.19 -10.66 8.95
CA LEU A 40 12.07 -10.08 8.21
C LEU A 40 12.46 -9.84 6.74
N GLN A 41 13.64 -9.28 6.48
CA GLN A 41 14.11 -9.03 5.12
C GLN A 41 14.21 -10.33 4.32
N LYS A 42 14.74 -11.41 4.92
CA LYS A 42 14.81 -12.73 4.27
C LYS A 42 13.41 -13.27 3.97
N LEU A 43 12.50 -13.24 4.95
CA LEU A 43 11.13 -13.70 4.79
C LEU A 43 10.39 -12.92 3.69
N THR A 44 10.53 -11.59 3.68
CA THR A 44 9.92 -10.73 2.64
C THR A 44 10.47 -11.07 1.26
N LYS A 45 11.79 -11.27 1.13
CA LYS A 45 12.41 -11.68 -0.14
C LYS A 45 11.85 -13.00 -0.65
N ASP A 46 11.79 -14.01 0.21
CA ASP A 46 11.27 -15.34 -0.14
C ASP A 46 9.77 -15.27 -0.52
N CYS A 47 8.98 -14.45 0.18
CA CYS A 47 7.58 -14.22 -0.14
C CYS A 47 7.40 -13.52 -1.50
N MET A 48 8.16 -12.44 -1.74
CA MET A 48 8.09 -11.70 -3.00
C MET A 48 8.52 -12.55 -4.20
N GLN A 49 9.49 -13.45 -4.02
CA GLN A 49 9.86 -14.39 -5.06
C GLN A 49 8.68 -15.31 -5.43
N LYS A 50 7.99 -15.88 -4.44
CA LYS A 50 6.79 -16.70 -4.66
C LYS A 50 5.68 -15.91 -5.34
N VAL A 51 5.43 -14.66 -4.92
CA VAL A 51 4.44 -13.80 -5.57
C VAL A 51 4.82 -13.54 -7.03
N ALA A 52 6.10 -13.28 -7.32
CA ALA A 52 6.57 -13.08 -8.69
C ALA A 52 6.41 -14.34 -9.55
N GLU A 53 6.62 -15.53 -8.99
CA GLU A 53 6.43 -16.83 -9.65
C GLU A 53 4.98 -17.09 -10.05
N LEU A 54 3.99 -16.49 -9.36
CA LEU A 54 2.59 -16.59 -9.78
C LEU A 54 2.34 -15.96 -11.15
N ARG A 55 3.21 -15.05 -11.62
CA ARG A 55 3.06 -14.34 -12.91
C ARG A 55 1.67 -13.69 -13.08
N ARG A 56 1.01 -13.32 -11.98
CA ARG A 56 -0.29 -12.67 -11.99
C ARG A 56 -0.13 -11.17 -11.75
N ASN A 57 -0.82 -10.39 -12.57
CA ASN A 57 -1.00 -8.98 -12.28
C ASN A 57 -2.06 -8.82 -11.19
N ILE A 58 -1.82 -7.87 -10.29
CA ILE A 58 -2.84 -7.45 -9.33
C ILE A 58 -3.87 -6.64 -10.10
N GLN A 59 -5.10 -7.13 -10.14
CA GLN A 59 -6.21 -6.43 -10.77
C GLN A 59 -6.92 -5.60 -9.72
N ILE A 60 -6.90 -4.28 -9.89
CA ILE A 60 -7.69 -3.34 -9.09
C ILE A 60 -8.77 -2.81 -10.04
N PRO A 61 -10.04 -3.24 -9.88
CA PRO A 61 -11.06 -3.04 -10.90
C PRO A 61 -11.52 -1.58 -11.02
N SER A 62 -11.46 -0.83 -9.92
CA SER A 62 -11.83 0.58 -9.86
C SER A 62 -11.10 1.28 -8.73
N VAL A 63 -11.05 2.61 -8.80
CA VAL A 63 -10.57 3.45 -7.70
C VAL A 63 -11.80 3.93 -6.94
N GLU A 64 -11.78 3.76 -5.63
CA GLU A 64 -12.94 3.98 -4.78
C GLU A 64 -12.63 5.07 -3.75
N PHE A 65 -13.57 5.99 -3.57
CA PHE A 65 -13.55 6.95 -2.48
C PHE A 65 -14.19 6.30 -1.26
N CYS A 66 -13.40 6.09 -0.22
CA CYS A 66 -13.80 5.31 0.94
C CYS A 66 -13.72 6.11 2.24
N ARG A 67 -14.54 5.73 3.21
CA ARG A 67 -14.41 6.09 4.62
C ARG A 67 -13.92 4.89 5.41
N PHE A 68 -13.14 5.12 6.45
CA PHE A 68 -12.68 4.06 7.35
C PHE A 68 -12.51 4.62 8.76
N ASN A 69 -12.76 3.79 9.77
CA ASN A 69 -12.52 4.12 11.18
C ASN A 69 -11.16 3.57 11.66
N ASP A 70 -10.70 2.50 11.04
CA ASP A 70 -9.46 1.78 11.31
C ASP A 70 -8.98 1.08 10.03
N MET A 71 -7.92 0.28 10.13
CA MET A 71 -7.31 -0.39 8.97
C MET A 71 -7.93 -1.75 8.64
N PHE A 72 -9.02 -2.16 9.31
CA PHE A 72 -9.67 -3.45 9.06
C PHE A 72 -10.63 -3.42 7.87
N ALA A 73 -11.31 -2.29 7.63
CA ALA A 73 -12.27 -2.19 6.54
C ALA A 73 -12.35 -0.76 5.97
N PHE A 74 -12.49 -0.69 4.64
CA PHE A 74 -12.71 0.55 3.89
C PHE A 74 -14.13 0.51 3.32
N GLU A 75 -15.01 1.36 3.84
CA GLU A 75 -16.40 1.51 3.38
C GLU A 75 -16.43 2.37 2.12
N VAL A 76 -16.87 1.80 0.99
CA VAL A 76 -16.97 2.52 -0.27
C VAL A 76 -18.12 3.52 -0.23
N LEU A 77 -17.81 4.80 -0.41
CA LEU A 77 -18.80 5.87 -0.56
C LEU A 77 -19.09 6.17 -2.03
N HIS A 78 -18.09 6.04 -2.91
CA HIS A 78 -18.23 6.29 -4.33
C HIS A 78 -17.18 5.53 -5.16
N ARG A 79 -17.51 5.16 -6.40
CA ARG A 79 -16.55 4.60 -7.38
C ARG A 79 -16.24 5.67 -8.42
N LEU A 80 -14.95 5.93 -8.63
CA LEU A 80 -14.44 6.91 -9.59
C LEU A 80 -14.34 6.33 -11.00
#